data_AF-A0A2V5MZU9-F1
#
_entry.id   AF-A0A2V5MZU9-F1
#
_cell.length_a   1.000
_cell.length_b   1.000
_cell.length_c   1.000
_cell.angle_alpha   90.00
_cell.angle_beta   90.00
_cell.angle_gamma   90.00
#
_symmetry.space_group_name_H-M   'P 1'
#
loop_
_entity.id
_entity.type
_entity.pdbx_description
1 polymer ?
#
loop_
_entity_poly.entity_id
_entity_poly.type
_entity_poly.pdbx_seq_one_letter_code
_entity_poly.pdbx_strand_id
1 'polypeptide(L)' 'YKKQPGFAGAVKGLFRRQYEQIAAVNNVDFSIAAGELVGFLGPNGAGKTTTLKMLAGLLYPSGGS' A
#
# COMPACT_ATOMS: atom_id res chain seq x y z
N TYR A 1 2.61 7.94 -10.16
CA TYR A 1 2.18 8.33 -11.52
C TYR A 1 2.97 9.55 -11.98
N LYS A 2 3.99 9.36 -12.82
CA LYS A 2 4.69 10.48 -13.50
C LYS A 2 3.96 10.80 -14.81
N LYS A 3 3.05 11.78 -14.78
CA LYS A 3 2.41 12.29 -16.00
C LYS A 3 3.44 13.15 -16.74
N GLN A 4 3.84 12.79 -17.96
CA GLN A 4 4.56 13.73 -18.83
C GLN A 4 3.56 14.86 -19.21
N PRO A 5 3.87 16.13 -18.92
CA PRO A 5 2.95 17.23 -19.23
C PRO A 5 2.76 17.39 -20.74
N GLY A 6 1.56 17.81 -21.17
CA GLY A 6 1.22 18.12 -22.56
C GLY A 6 0.24 17.15 -23.23
N PHE A 7 -0.37 17.58 -24.34
CA PHE A 7 -1.36 16.83 -25.12
C PHE A 7 -0.82 15.48 -25.61
N ALA A 8 0.43 15.44 -26.07
CA ALA A 8 1.10 14.20 -26.47
C ALA A 8 1.25 13.21 -25.30
N GLY A 9 1.50 13.70 -24.08
CA GLY A 9 1.55 12.87 -22.87
C GLY A 9 0.19 12.27 -22.50
N ALA A 10 -0.90 13.00 -22.75
CA ALA A 10 -2.26 12.52 -22.53
C ALA A 10 -2.66 11.41 -23.53
N VAL A 11 -2.39 11.62 -24.83
CA VAL A 11 -2.65 10.61 -25.87
C VAL A 11 -1.81 9.36 -25.63
N LYS A 12 -0.52 9.51 -25.31
CA LYS A 12 0.36 8.38 -24.97
C LYS A 12 -0.10 7.64 -23.71
N GLY A 13 -0.62 8.36 -22.72
CA GLY A 13 -1.20 7.77 -21.50
C GLY A 13 -2.49 6.99 -21.72
N LEU A 14 -3.25 7.31 -22.77
CA LEU A 14 -4.43 6.54 -23.21
C LEU A 14 -4.03 5.23 -23.89
N PHE A 15 -2.99 5.24 -24.74
CA PHE A 15 -2.51 4.05 -25.45
C PHE A 15 -1.57 3.16 -24.62
N ARG A 16 -0.79 3.72 -23.70
CA ARG A 16 0.16 3.00 -22.82
C ARG A 16 0.07 3.54 -21.40
N ARG A 17 -0.86 2.99 -20.63
CA ARG A 17 -1.06 3.34 -19.22
C ARG A 17 0.05 2.69 -18.38
N GLN A 18 0.98 3.50 -17.88
CA GLN A 18 2.01 3.06 -16.96
C GLN A 18 1.45 3.05 -15.53
N TYR A 19 1.24 1.86 -15.00
CA TYR A 19 0.90 1.66 -13.59
C TYR A 19 2.19 1.61 -12.78
N GLU A 20 2.27 2.43 -11.75
CA GLU A 20 3.35 2.38 -10.77
C GLU A 20 2.80 1.59 -9.58
N GLN A 21 3.39 0.42 -9.32
CA GLN A 21 3.05 -0.35 -8.13
C GLN A 21 3.81 0.24 -6.94
N ILE A 22 3.07 0.73 -5.96
CA ILE A 22 3.64 1.26 -4.71
C ILE A 22 3.31 0.24 -3.63
N ALA A 23 4.35 -0.27 -2.95
CA ALA A 23 4.17 -1.15 -1.81
C ALA A 23 3.50 -0.39 -0.66
N ALA A 24 2.30 -0.81 -0.27
CA ALA A 24 1.57 -0.18 0.84
C ALA A 24 2.19 -0.54 2.20
N VAL A 25 2.78 -1.73 2.30
CA VAL A 25 3.52 -2.26 3.45
C VAL A 25 4.67 -3.09 2.88
N ASN A 26 5.86 -3.02 3.47
CA ASN A 26 7.04 -3.73 2.97
C ASN A 26 7.78 -4.41 4.13
N ASN A 27 7.81 -5.74 4.14
CA ASN A 27 8.49 -6.58 5.14
C ASN A 27 8.26 -6.14 6.59
N VAL A 28 7.02 -6.29 7.07
CA VAL A 28 6.65 -5.93 8.44
C VAL A 28 6.40 -7.21 9.22
N ASP A 29 7.21 -7.43 10.26
CA ASP A 29 7.12 -8.55 11.19
C ASP A 29 6.81 -8.02 12.60
N PHE A 30 5.79 -8.59 13.25
CA PHE A 30 5.50 -8.32 14.66
C PHE A 30 4.73 -9.49 15.27
N SER A 31 4.91 -9.68 16.58
CA SER A 31 4.18 -10.66 17.38
C SER A 31 3.29 -9.91 18.38
N ILE A 32 2.00 -10.24 18.43
CA ILE A 32 1.06 -9.66 19.40
C ILE A 32 0.64 -10.74 20.40
N ALA A 33 0.84 -10.47 21.68
CA ALA A 33 0.42 -11.37 22.75
C ALA A 33 -1.07 -11.20 23.07
N ALA A 34 -1.69 -12.23 23.65
CA ALA A 34 -3.07 -12.16 24.11
C ALA A 34 -3.23 -11.08 25.19
N GLY A 35 -4.18 -10.17 25.00
CA GLY A 35 -4.42 -9.04 25.91
C GLY A 35 -3.48 -7.83 25.73
N GLU A 36 -2.59 -7.86 24.73
CA GLU A 36 -1.71 -6.75 24.43
C GLU A 36 -2.45 -5.61 23.69
N LEU A 37 -2.22 -4.38 24.14
CA LEU A 37 -2.73 -3.18 23.47
C LEU A 37 -1.67 -2.63 22.52
N VAL A 38 -1.93 -2.70 21.21
CA VAL A 38 -1.02 -2.24 20.16
C VAL A 38 -1.61 -1.05 19.42
N GLY A 39 -0.79 -0.02 19.18
CA GLY A 39 -1.15 1.16 18.40
C GLY A 39 -0.29 1.29 17.13
N PHE A 40 -0.94 1.60 15.99
CA PHE A 40 -0.24 1.90 14.74
C PHE A 40 -0.13 3.42 14.54
N LEU A 41 1.08 3.96 14.54
CA LEU A 41 1.35 5.39 14.38
C LEU A 41 2.24 5.67 13.16
N GLY A 42 2.03 6.81 12.50
CA GLY A 42 2.80 7.21 11.32
C GLY A 42 2.05 8.19 10.42
N PRO A 43 2.69 8.76 9.40
CA PRO A 43 2.07 9.72 8.47
C PRO A 43 1.00 9.07 7.57
N ASN A 44 0.22 9.89 6.87
CA ASN A 44 -0.73 9.40 5.87
C ASN A 44 0.01 8.66 4.75
N GLY A 45 -0.53 7.52 4.31
CA GLY A 45 0.10 6.67 3.31
C GLY A 45 1.14 5.67 3.84
N ALA A 46 1.46 5.69 5.14
CA ALA A 46 2.43 4.77 5.74
C ALA A 46 1.97 3.29 5.89
N GLY A 47 0.80 2.92 5.36
CA GLY A 47 0.32 1.53 5.39
C GLY A 47 -0.49 1.10 6.61
N LYS A 48 -0.68 1.95 7.65
CA LYS A 48 -1.38 1.61 8.91
C LYS A 48 -2.73 0.89 8.72
N THR A 49 -3.65 1.50 7.99
CA THR A 49 -4.99 0.92 7.74
C THR A 49 -4.90 -0.35 6.90
N THR A 50 -3.92 -0.45 6.01
CA THR A 50 -3.66 -1.65 5.22
C THR A 50 -3.21 -2.80 6.14
N THR A 51 -2.27 -2.55 7.05
CA THR A 51 -1.80 -3.54 8.03
C THR A 51 -2.92 -4.01 8.96
N LEU A 52 -3.71 -3.09 9.51
CA LEU A 52 -4.85 -3.45 10.36
C LEU A 52 -5.89 -4.31 9.64
N LYS A 53 -6.17 -4.00 8.36
CA LYS A 53 -7.07 -4.82 7.53
C LYS A 53 -6.49 -6.22 7.27
N MET A 54 -5.17 -6.34 7.11
CA MET A 54 -4.53 -7.65 6.96
C MET A 54 -4.64 -8.49 8.23
N LEU A 55 -4.36 -7.90 9.39
CA LEU A 55 -4.52 -8.58 10.68
C LEU A 55 -5.95 -8.98 10.99
N ALA A 56 -6.93 -8.16 10.59
CA ALA A 56 -8.35 -8.47 10.75
C ALA A 56 -8.88 -9.51 9.74
N GLY A 57 -8.04 -10.02 8.83
CA GLY A 57 -8.44 -10.96 7.77
C GLY A 57 -9.30 -10.33 6.66
N LEU A 58 -9.38 -9.00 6.59
CA LEU A 58 -10.15 -8.25 5.59
C LEU A 58 -9.38 -7.96 4.30
N LEU A 59 -8.06 -8.18 4.33
CA LEU A 59 -7.17 -7.99 3.19
C LEU A 59 -6.09 -9.06 3.21
N TYR A 60 -5.87 -9.73 2.09
CA TYR A 60 -4.78 -10.71 1.98
C TYR A 60 -3.46 -10.01 1.63
N PRO A 61 -2.35 -10.34 2.31
CA PRO A 61 -1.05 -9.82 1.96
C PRO A 61 -0.60 -10.35 0.59
N SER A 62 0.14 -9.55 -0.17
CA SER A 62 0.70 -9.99 -1.46
C SER A 62 1.86 -11.00 -1.30
N GLY A 63 2.33 -11.20 -0.07
CA GLY A 63 3.37 -12.17 0.30
C GLY A 63 3.58 -12.19 1.81
N GLY A 64 4.18 -13.27 2.33
CA GLY A 64 4.28 -13.52 3.78
C GLY A 64 3.08 -14.29 4.34
N SER A 65 3.04 -14.47 5.66
CA SER A 65 2.01 -15.21 6.41
C SER A 65 1.60 -14.48 7.68
#